data_AF-A0A970IN71-F1
#
_entry.id   AF-A0A970IN71-F1
#
_cell.length_a   1.000
_cell.length_b   1.000
_cell.length_c   1.000
_cell.angle_alpha   90.00
_cell.angle_beta   90.00
_cell.angle_gamma   90.00
#
_symmetry.space_group_name_H-M   'P 1'
#
loop_
_entity.id
_entity.type
_entity.pdbx_description
1 polymer ?
#
loop_
_entity_poly.entity_id
_entity_poly.type
_entity_poly.pdbx_seq_one_letter_code
_entity_poly.pdbx_strand_id
1 'polypeptide(L)'
;MTDGAYRMVSEVPLATTDAYEFVEILVENGRIVSLVWDAEQEDGTLLSQSDASGPVPEDSLPWAEQTALTAAYLLDLQDPTVVQTREDGTTDEIEGVVIPVDTCLSLTRACMLEAGKFPVSAPTPPPPDLSGLVDAIAGATYTSRSVVKAANLAAAYVSWIESDAPTPTP
;
A
#
# COMPACT_ATOMS: atom_id res chain seq x y z
N MET A 1 -1.12 15.37 0.61
CA MET A 1 -2.11 14.29 0.78
C MET A 1 -3.43 14.91 1.20
N THR A 2 -4.55 14.28 0.89
CA THR A 2 -5.88 14.65 1.38
C THR A 2 -6.06 14.10 2.80
N ASP A 3 -6.70 14.87 3.66
CA ASP A 3 -6.96 14.45 5.04
C ASP A 3 -8.01 13.34 5.08
N GLY A 4 -7.80 12.35 5.96
CA GLY A 4 -8.67 11.18 6.06
C GLY A 4 -7.97 9.96 6.65
N ALA A 5 -8.75 8.93 6.94
CA ALA A 5 -8.25 7.60 7.31
C ALA A 5 -8.23 6.71 6.07
N TYR A 6 -7.10 6.02 5.85
CA TYR A 6 -6.88 5.14 4.71
C TYR A 6 -6.39 3.79 5.20
N ARG A 7 -7.00 2.70 4.74
CA ARG A 7 -6.64 1.33 5.14
C ARG A 7 -6.44 0.45 3.91
N MET A 8 -5.29 -0.22 3.86
CA MET A 8 -4.97 -1.23 2.85
C MET A 8 -4.68 -2.56 3.52
N VAL A 9 -5.08 -3.65 2.89
CA VAL A 9 -4.91 -5.03 3.37
C VAL A 9 -4.14 -5.82 2.32
N SER A 10 -3.26 -6.71 2.75
CA SER A 10 -2.53 -7.62 1.87
C SER A 10 -3.48 -8.55 1.13
N GLU A 11 -3.10 -8.95 -0.08
CA GLU A 11 -3.88 -9.90 -0.89
C GLU A 11 -3.65 -11.36 -0.46
N VAL A 12 -2.52 -11.61 0.20
CA VAL A 12 -2.10 -12.92 0.69
C VAL A 12 -1.98 -12.90 2.21
N PRO A 13 -2.34 -14.01 2.90
CA PRO A 13 -2.11 -14.12 4.32
C PRO A 13 -0.62 -14.31 4.63
N LEU A 14 -0.26 -14.09 5.89
CA LEU A 14 1.08 -14.40 6.39
C LEU A 14 1.41 -15.89 6.23
N ALA A 15 2.68 -16.22 6.00
CA ALA A 15 3.09 -17.58 5.64
C ALA A 15 2.72 -18.67 6.66
N THR A 16 2.55 -18.32 7.93
CA THR A 16 2.33 -19.28 9.03
C THR A 16 0.98 -19.10 9.75
N THR A 17 0.11 -18.22 9.27
CA THR A 17 -1.18 -17.92 9.90
C THR A 17 -2.18 -17.47 8.84
N ASP A 18 -3.48 -17.70 9.06
CA ASP A 18 -4.55 -17.21 8.16
C ASP A 18 -4.83 -15.70 8.32
N ALA A 19 -3.92 -14.97 8.97
CA ALA A 19 -4.06 -13.54 9.21
C ALA A 19 -3.50 -12.74 8.02
N TYR A 20 -4.20 -11.66 7.67
CA TYR A 20 -3.83 -10.76 6.57
C TYR A 20 -3.23 -9.48 7.15
N GLU A 21 -2.06 -9.10 6.64
CA GLU A 21 -1.42 -7.84 7.02
C GLU A 21 -2.25 -6.65 6.55
N PHE A 22 -2.29 -5.58 7.34
CA PHE A 22 -2.90 -4.32 6.94
C PHE A 22 -2.08 -3.14 7.43
N VAL A 23 -2.18 -2.04 6.69
CA VAL A 23 -1.74 -0.72 7.16
C VAL A 23 -2.93 0.21 7.19
N GLU A 24 -3.07 0.94 8.29
CA GLU A 24 -4.00 2.06 8.42
C GLU A 24 -3.20 3.34 8.70
N ILE A 25 -3.46 4.40 7.92
CA ILE A 25 -2.90 5.73 8.17
C ILE A 25 -4.01 6.74 8.43
N LEU A 26 -3.73 7.70 9.31
CA LEU A 26 -4.51 8.93 9.45
C LEU A 26 -3.71 10.08 8.87
N VAL A 27 -4.29 10.81 7.91
CA VAL A 27 -3.71 12.02 7.33
C VAL A 27 -4.43 13.24 7.88
N GLU A 28 -3.68 14.19 8.43
CA GLU A 28 -4.16 15.50 8.84
C GLU A 28 -3.20 16.59 8.35
N ASN A 29 -3.75 17.69 7.82
CA ASN A 29 -2.98 18.76 7.20
C ASN A 29 -1.99 18.25 6.14
N GLY A 30 -2.40 17.21 5.40
CA GLY A 30 -1.61 16.56 4.36
C GLY A 30 -0.37 15.80 4.82
N ARG A 31 -0.22 15.52 6.12
CA ARG A 31 0.82 14.64 6.71
C ARG A 31 0.20 13.45 7.42
N ILE A 32 0.92 12.34 7.45
CA ILE A 32 0.51 11.18 8.25
C ILE A 32 0.73 11.53 9.72
N VAL A 33 -0.32 11.45 10.53
CA VAL A 33 -0.28 11.72 11.99
C VAL A 33 -0.48 10.45 12.82
N SER A 34 -0.94 9.36 12.20
CA SER A 34 -1.00 8.03 12.79
C SER A 34 -0.71 6.99 11.72
N LEU A 35 0.02 5.94 12.07
CA LEU A 35 0.24 4.76 11.23
C LEU A 35 0.13 3.53 12.12
N VAL A 36 -0.68 2.57 11.70
CA VAL A 36 -0.81 1.24 12.31
C VAL A 36 -0.43 0.22 11.26
N TRP A 37 0.46 -0.70 11.61
CA TRP A 37 0.72 -1.92 10.84
C TRP A 37 0.50 -3.12 11.76
N ASP A 38 -0.32 -4.06 11.30
CA ASP A 38 -0.58 -5.30 12.02
C ASP A 38 -1.12 -6.36 11.04
N ALA A 39 -1.50 -7.53 11.54
CA ALA A 39 -2.26 -8.53 10.81
C ALA A 39 -3.58 -8.86 11.52
N GLU A 40 -4.62 -9.12 10.73
CA GLU A 40 -5.98 -9.38 11.21
C GLU A 40 -6.44 -10.77 10.76
N GLN A 41 -6.98 -11.56 11.67
CA GLN A 41 -7.60 -12.86 11.39
C GLN A 41 -9.01 -12.70 10.80
N GLU A 42 -9.58 -13.77 10.22
CA GLU A 42 -10.93 -13.74 9.64
C GLU A 42 -12.01 -13.31 10.66
N ASP A 43 -11.81 -13.59 11.94
CA ASP A 43 -12.72 -13.21 13.03
C ASP A 43 -12.54 -11.76 13.52
N GLY A 44 -11.60 -11.00 12.93
CA GLY A 44 -11.27 -9.63 13.29
C GLY A 44 -10.25 -9.50 14.43
N THR A 45 -9.71 -10.62 14.94
CA THR A 45 -8.68 -10.60 15.98
C THR A 45 -7.36 -10.09 15.39
N LEU A 46 -6.77 -9.09 16.04
CA LEU A 46 -5.45 -8.60 15.69
C LEU A 46 -4.36 -9.51 16.22
N LEU A 47 -3.35 -9.80 15.39
CA LEU A 47 -2.24 -10.67 15.75
C LEU A 47 -1.46 -10.09 16.95
N SER A 48 -1.27 -8.76 17.00
CA SER A 48 -0.66 -8.05 18.13
C SER A 48 -1.40 -8.19 19.47
N GLN A 49 -2.70 -8.53 19.44
CA GLN A 49 -3.55 -8.68 20.63
C GLN A 49 -3.86 -10.14 20.95
N SER A 50 -3.44 -11.06 20.09
CA SER A 50 -3.66 -12.49 20.25
C SER A 50 -2.55 -13.14 21.08
N ASP A 51 -2.83 -14.33 21.62
CA ASP A 51 -1.81 -15.16 22.27
C ASP A 51 -0.85 -15.84 21.27
N ALA A 52 -1.04 -15.63 19.96
CA ALA A 52 -0.17 -16.17 18.93
C ALA A 52 1.09 -15.30 18.78
N SER A 53 2.25 -15.94 18.73
CA SER A 53 3.53 -15.22 18.62
C SER A 53 3.72 -14.45 17.31
N GLY A 54 2.92 -14.77 16.28
CA GLY A 54 3.15 -14.33 14.90
C GLY A 54 4.39 -14.99 14.25
N PRO A 55 4.68 -14.72 12.98
CA PRO A 55 5.84 -15.25 12.26
C PRO A 55 7.15 -14.52 12.63
N VAL A 56 7.50 -14.50 13.92
CA VAL A 56 8.75 -13.88 14.43
C VAL A 56 9.78 -14.95 14.82
N PRO A 57 11.09 -14.68 14.69
CA PRO A 57 12.14 -15.54 15.25
C PRO A 57 12.02 -15.69 16.79
N GLU A 58 12.37 -16.86 17.34
CA GLU A 58 12.19 -17.21 18.77
C GLU A 58 12.89 -16.22 19.72
N ASP A 59 14.10 -15.77 19.40
CA ASP A 59 14.91 -14.85 20.22
C ASP A 59 14.78 -13.37 19.78
N SER A 60 13.64 -12.99 19.19
CA SER A 60 13.39 -11.61 18.72
C SER A 60 12.27 -10.91 19.50
N LEU A 61 12.09 -9.61 19.22
CA LEU A 61 10.98 -8.85 19.77
C LEU A 61 9.64 -9.47 19.33
N PRO A 62 8.58 -9.39 20.16
CA PRO A 62 7.27 -9.88 19.76
C PRO A 62 6.74 -9.11 18.54
N TRP A 63 5.86 -9.75 17.76
CA TRP A 63 5.24 -9.17 16.56
C TRP A 63 4.76 -7.73 16.79
N ALA A 64 3.98 -7.52 17.86
CA ALA A 64 3.40 -6.23 18.22
C ALA A 64 4.45 -5.11 18.39
N GLU A 65 5.63 -5.45 18.92
CA GLU A 65 6.70 -4.47 19.15
C GLU A 65 7.44 -4.17 17.84
N GLN A 66 7.72 -5.19 17.03
CA GLN A 66 8.37 -4.99 15.72
C GLN A 66 7.50 -4.18 14.76
N THR A 67 6.19 -4.44 14.70
CA THR A 67 5.29 -3.66 13.85
C THR A 67 5.11 -2.24 14.36
N ALA A 68 5.06 -2.02 15.68
CA ALA A 68 5.00 -0.69 16.28
C ALA A 68 6.26 0.14 16.02
N LEU A 69 7.46 -0.47 16.15
CA LEU A 69 8.73 0.19 15.81
C LEU A 69 8.78 0.60 14.35
N THR A 70 8.35 -0.30 13.45
CA THR A 70 8.30 0.00 12.02
C THR A 70 7.30 1.10 11.70
N ALA A 71 6.14 1.08 12.34
CA ALA A 71 5.13 2.11 12.15
C ALA A 71 5.59 3.49 12.64
N ALA A 72 6.25 3.54 13.80
CA ALA A 72 6.83 4.76 14.34
C ALA A 72 7.93 5.33 13.42
N TYR A 73 8.79 4.47 12.88
CA TYR A 73 9.82 4.87 11.92
C TYR A 73 9.22 5.47 10.64
N LEU A 74 8.21 4.81 10.05
CA LEU A 74 7.52 5.34 8.86
C LEU A 74 6.73 6.63 9.12
N LEU A 75 6.19 6.77 10.33
CA LEU A 75 5.52 7.99 10.76
C LEU A 75 6.48 9.18 10.83
N ASP A 76 7.72 8.99 11.27
CA ASP A 76 8.74 10.06 11.23
C ASP A 76 9.23 10.33 9.81
N LEU A 77 9.51 9.27 9.05
CA LEU A 77 10.07 9.36 7.71
C LEU A 77 9.11 9.99 6.69
N GLN A 78 7.80 9.79 6.85
CA GLN A 78 6.74 10.27 5.95
C GLN A 78 6.89 9.82 4.48
N ASP A 79 7.75 8.85 4.18
CA ASP A 79 7.97 8.31 2.84
C ASP A 79 8.53 6.87 2.90
N PRO A 80 7.72 5.83 2.65
CA PRO A 80 8.18 4.45 2.68
C PRO A 80 9.08 4.08 1.49
N THR A 81 9.17 4.92 0.44
CA THR A 81 9.91 4.57 -0.79
C THR A 81 11.42 4.72 -0.68
N VAL A 82 11.89 5.40 0.37
CA VAL A 82 13.32 5.61 0.62
C VAL A 82 13.91 4.56 1.55
N VAL A 83 13.07 3.73 2.17
CA VAL A 83 13.51 2.63 3.05
C VAL A 83 14.14 1.54 2.21
N GLN A 84 15.37 1.17 2.55
CA GLN A 84 16.10 0.11 1.86
C GLN A 84 15.82 -1.23 2.53
N THR A 85 15.38 -2.19 1.73
CA THR A 85 15.22 -3.59 2.14
C THR A 85 16.28 -4.48 1.51
N ARG A 86 16.61 -5.56 2.21
CA ARG A 86 17.44 -6.66 1.71
C ARG A 86 16.63 -7.59 0.81
N GLU A 87 17.30 -8.59 0.23
CA GLU A 87 16.65 -9.64 -0.57
C GLU A 87 15.58 -10.44 0.20
N ASP A 88 15.73 -10.55 1.52
CA ASP A 88 14.76 -11.23 2.41
C ASP A 88 13.64 -10.29 2.91
N GLY A 89 13.66 -9.03 2.49
CA GLY A 89 12.67 -8.03 2.85
C GLY A 89 12.88 -7.34 4.19
N THR A 90 13.93 -7.69 4.94
CA THR A 90 14.28 -7.00 6.19
C THR A 90 15.03 -5.70 5.92
N THR A 91 15.13 -4.83 6.93
CA THR A 91 15.91 -3.58 6.86
C THR A 91 16.82 -3.43 8.08
N ASP A 92 17.96 -2.76 7.92
CA ASP A 92 18.84 -2.37 9.03
C ASP A 92 18.51 -0.99 9.61
N GLU A 93 17.59 -0.27 8.98
CA GLU A 93 17.29 1.12 9.36
C GLU A 93 16.48 1.20 10.66
N ILE A 94 15.88 0.08 11.10
CA ILE A 94 14.98 0.00 12.24
C ILE A 94 15.53 -1.00 13.25
N GLU A 95 16.07 -0.49 14.36
CA GLU A 95 16.64 -1.32 15.41
C GLU A 95 15.57 -2.26 16.02
N GLY A 96 15.92 -3.54 16.21
CA GLY A 96 15.05 -4.54 16.82
C GLY A 96 14.04 -5.19 15.86
N VAL A 97 13.87 -4.67 14.64
CA VAL A 97 13.02 -5.27 13.62
C VAL A 97 13.81 -6.26 12.79
N VAL A 98 13.40 -7.52 12.83
CA VAL A 98 14.01 -8.64 12.12
C VAL A 98 13.02 -9.41 11.25
N ILE A 99 11.75 -8.98 11.21
CA ILE A 99 10.75 -9.46 10.26
C ILE A 99 10.84 -8.69 8.93
N PRO A 100 10.44 -9.31 7.80
CA PRO A 100 10.31 -8.62 6.53
C PRO A 100 9.32 -7.45 6.62
N VAL A 101 9.67 -6.30 6.05
CA VAL A 101 8.86 -5.06 6.08
C VAL A 101 8.29 -4.68 4.72
N ASP A 102 8.60 -5.41 3.64
CA ASP A 102 8.16 -5.05 2.27
C ASP A 102 6.65 -4.90 2.14
N THR A 103 5.87 -5.78 2.79
CA THR A 103 4.41 -5.68 2.80
C THR A 103 3.97 -4.37 3.47
N CYS A 104 4.55 -4.02 4.62
CA CYS A 104 4.27 -2.76 5.31
C CYS A 104 4.55 -1.54 4.41
N LEU A 105 5.73 -1.51 3.78
CA LEU A 105 6.15 -0.41 2.90
C LEU A 105 5.20 -0.28 1.70
N SER A 106 4.83 -1.42 1.10
CA SER A 106 3.93 -1.48 -0.05
C SER A 106 2.51 -1.02 0.31
N LEU A 107 1.96 -1.48 1.44
CA LEU A 107 0.63 -1.08 1.91
C LEU A 107 0.60 0.39 2.34
N THR A 108 1.65 0.89 3.00
CA THR A 108 1.80 2.31 3.34
C THR A 108 1.79 3.16 2.09
N ARG A 109 2.57 2.77 1.08
CA ARG A 109 2.60 3.46 -0.22
C ARG A 109 1.22 3.46 -0.89
N ALA A 110 0.50 2.35 -0.85
CA ALA A 110 -0.86 2.25 -1.39
C ALA A 110 -1.83 3.20 -0.67
N CYS A 111 -1.76 3.30 0.66
CA CYS A 111 -2.55 4.27 1.43
C CYS A 111 -2.20 5.71 1.03
N MET A 112 -0.92 6.04 0.88
CA MET A 112 -0.49 7.38 0.45
C MET A 112 -0.92 7.73 -0.98
N LEU A 113 -0.96 6.74 -1.88
CA LEU A 113 -1.48 6.90 -3.23
C LEU A 113 -2.99 7.22 -3.21
N GLU A 114 -3.77 6.50 -2.39
CA GLU A 114 -5.18 6.80 -2.19
C GLU A 114 -5.39 8.18 -1.54
N ALA A 115 -4.50 8.57 -0.63
CA ALA A 115 -4.44 9.91 -0.05
C ALA A 115 -3.90 10.98 -1.01
N GLY A 116 -3.55 10.64 -2.26
CA GLY A 116 -3.11 11.60 -3.28
C GLY A 116 -1.72 12.19 -3.04
N LYS A 117 -0.78 11.47 -2.40
CA LYS A 117 0.63 11.88 -2.27
C LYS A 117 1.34 11.98 -3.62
N PHE A 118 0.83 11.29 -4.63
CA PHE A 118 1.25 11.43 -6.03
C PHE A 118 0.02 11.81 -6.86
N PRO A 119 0.13 12.69 -7.86
CA PRO A 119 -1.02 13.05 -8.68
C PRO A 119 -1.51 11.80 -9.40
N VAL A 120 -2.72 11.34 -9.05
CA VAL A 120 -3.49 10.49 -9.95
C VAL A 120 -3.95 11.41 -11.08
N SER A 121 -3.12 11.55 -12.13
CA SER A 121 -3.72 11.83 -13.44
C SER A 121 -4.66 10.67 -13.71
N ALA A 122 -5.96 10.97 -13.83
CA ALA A 122 -6.98 9.99 -14.15
C ALA A 122 -6.54 9.10 -15.33
N PRO A 123 -6.93 7.82 -15.38
CA PRO A 123 -6.77 7.02 -16.59
C PRO A 123 -7.43 7.78 -17.76
N THR A 124 -6.70 8.10 -18.82
CA THR A 124 -7.34 8.47 -20.09
C THR A 124 -7.62 7.16 -20.82
N PRO A 125 -8.87 6.65 -20.87
CA PRO A 125 -9.19 5.57 -21.79
C PRO A 125 -8.96 6.06 -23.23
N PRO A 126 -8.59 5.18 -24.19
CA PRO A 126 -8.66 5.54 -25.60
C PRO A 126 -10.08 6.06 -25.89
N PRO A 127 -10.25 7.10 -26.74
CA PRO A 127 -11.59 7.55 -27.10
C PRO A 127 -12.35 6.34 -27.63
N PRO A 128 -13.53 6.02 -27.08
CA PRO A 128 -14.33 4.93 -27.62
C PRO A 128 -14.63 5.24 -29.08
N ASP A 129 -14.42 4.27 -29.98
CA ASP A 129 -14.95 4.36 -31.33
C ASP A 129 -16.48 4.30 -31.23
N LEU A 130 -17.11 5.47 -31.19
CA LEU A 130 -18.55 5.64 -31.06
C LEU A 130 -19.28 5.44 -32.40
N SER A 131 -18.60 4.95 -33.44
CA SER A 131 -19.20 4.73 -34.76
C SER A 131 -20.32 3.66 -34.76
N GLY A 132 -20.49 2.88 -33.68
CA GLY A 132 -21.50 1.81 -33.59
C GLY A 132 -22.40 1.80 -32.34
N LEU A 133 -22.37 2.83 -31.49
CA LEU A 133 -23.02 2.79 -30.16
C LEU A 133 -24.35 3.58 -30.05
N VAL A 134 -24.94 3.96 -31.20
CA VAL A 134 -26.36 4.35 -31.29
C VAL A 134 -27.19 3.08 -31.47
N ASP A 135 -27.38 2.28 -30.41
CA ASP A 135 -28.53 1.35 -30.33
C ASP A 135 -28.69 0.64 -28.97
N ALA A 136 -27.71 0.68 -28.06
CA ALA A 136 -27.71 -0.19 -26.87
C ALA A 136 -28.05 0.49 -25.52
N ILE A 137 -28.44 1.76 -25.49
CA ILE A 137 -28.89 2.41 -24.24
C ILE A 137 -30.37 2.13 -24.01
N ALA A 138 -30.68 0.86 -23.74
CA ALA A 138 -31.92 0.45 -23.14
C ALA A 138 -31.65 -0.72 -22.18
N GLY A 139 -31.27 -0.38 -20.94
CA GLY A 139 -31.56 -1.26 -19.79
C GLY A 139 -30.52 -2.29 -19.39
N ALA A 140 -29.32 -1.87 -18.97
CA ALA A 140 -28.45 -2.74 -18.18
C ALA A 140 -27.90 -2.01 -16.94
N THR A 141 -28.68 -2.09 -15.85
CA THR A 141 -28.20 -1.97 -14.48
C THR A 141 -27.38 -3.23 -14.18
N TYR A 142 -26.04 -3.15 -14.19
CA TYR A 142 -25.12 -3.80 -13.23
C TYR A 142 -23.66 -3.78 -13.73
N THR A 143 -22.75 -3.79 -12.76
CA THR A 143 -21.27 -3.96 -12.84
C THR A 143 -20.43 -2.68 -13.00
N SER A 144 -20.03 -2.08 -11.88
CA SER A 144 -19.05 -0.97 -11.88
C SER A 144 -17.94 -1.09 -10.82
N ARG A 145 -17.75 -2.27 -10.20
CA ARG A 145 -16.64 -2.48 -9.26
C ARG A 145 -15.48 -3.32 -9.80
N SER A 146 -15.68 -4.11 -10.86
CA SER A 146 -14.66 -5.06 -11.33
C SER A 146 -13.81 -4.57 -12.53
N VAL A 147 -14.35 -3.73 -13.41
CA VAL A 147 -13.58 -3.19 -14.58
C VAL A 147 -12.65 -2.05 -14.18
N VAL A 148 -12.96 -1.29 -13.12
CA VAL A 148 -12.19 -0.08 -12.75
C VAL A 148 -10.85 -0.43 -12.08
N LYS A 149 -10.75 -1.53 -11.33
CA LYS A 149 -9.51 -1.91 -10.65
C LYS A 149 -8.43 -2.45 -11.61
N ALA A 150 -8.80 -3.02 -12.75
CA ALA A 150 -7.86 -3.64 -13.68
C ALA A 150 -7.18 -2.66 -14.67
N ALA A 151 -7.82 -1.53 -14.98
CA ALA A 151 -7.29 -0.58 -15.98
C ALA A 151 -6.36 0.50 -15.39
N ASN A 152 -6.51 0.85 -14.11
CA ASN A 152 -5.80 2.00 -13.53
C ASN A 152 -4.40 1.70 -12.99
N LEU A 153 -4.04 0.43 -12.79
CA LEU A 153 -2.74 0.09 -12.20
C LEU A 153 -1.64 -0.11 -13.26
N ALA A 154 -2.00 -0.46 -14.50
CA ALA A 154 -1.02 -0.88 -15.51
C ALA A 154 -0.35 0.27 -16.31
N ALA A 155 -0.89 1.50 -16.29
CA ALA A 155 -0.38 2.59 -17.14
C ALA A 155 0.67 3.49 -16.47
N ALA A 156 0.81 3.45 -15.14
CA ALA A 156 1.61 4.44 -14.40
C ALA A 156 3.12 4.10 -14.32
N TYR A 157 3.54 2.87 -14.62
CA TYR A 157 4.94 2.45 -14.43
C TYR A 157 5.85 2.77 -15.64
N VAL A 158 5.29 2.91 -16.85
CA VAL A 158 6.10 3.06 -18.09
C VAL A 158 6.53 4.52 -18.35
N SER A 159 5.78 5.53 -17.88
CA SER A 159 6.11 6.95 -18.13
C SER A 159 7.28 7.47 -17.29
N TRP A 160 7.63 6.84 -16.17
CA TRP A 160 8.68 7.34 -15.28
C TRP A 160 10.10 7.00 -15.80
N ILE A 161 10.23 5.95 -16.61
CA ILE A 161 11.53 5.51 -17.13
C ILE A 161 12.06 6.42 -18.26
N GLU A 162 11.21 7.19 -18.96
CA GLU A 162 11.66 8.00 -20.10
C GLU A 162 12.02 9.47 -19.80
N SER A 163 11.75 10.02 -18.60
CA SER A 163 11.92 11.47 -18.35
C SER A 163 13.19 11.91 -17.59
N ASP A 164 14.06 10.99 -17.15
CA ASP A 164 15.32 11.34 -16.45
C ASP A 164 16.57 11.31 -17.36
N ALA A 165 16.46 11.82 -18.59
CA ALA A 165 17.64 12.08 -19.43
C ALA A 165 17.97 13.58 -19.40
N PRO A 166 19.07 14.02 -18.74
CA PRO A 166 19.46 15.42 -18.74
C PRO A 166 19.98 15.85 -20.13
N THR A 167 19.39 16.90 -20.69
CA THR A 167 19.85 17.56 -21.92
C THR A 167 21.11 18.40 -21.68
N PRO A 168 22.21 18.24 -22.44
CA PRO A 168 23.21 19.30 -22.53
C PRO A 168 22.80 20.32 -23.61
N THR A 169 22.70 21.59 -23.23
CA THR A 169 22.65 22.76 -24.14
C THR A 169 23.66 23.81 -23.67
N PRO A 170 24.05 24.79 -24.50
CA PRO A 170 23.71 25.00 -25.92
C PRO A 170 24.84 24.67 -26.90
#